data_AF-A0A0L0CUV7-F1
#
_entry.id   AF-A0A0L0CUV7-F1
#
_cell.length_a   1.000
_cell.length_b   1.000
_cell.length_c   1.000
_cell.angle_alpha   90.00
_cell.angle_beta   90.00
_cell.angle_gamma   90.00
#
_symmetry.space_group_name_H-M   'P 1'
#
loop_
_entity.id
_entity.type
_entity.pdbx_description
1 polymer ?
#
loop_
_entity_poly.entity_id
_entity_poly.type
_entity_poly.pdbx_seq_one_letter_code
_entity_poly.pdbx_strand_id
1 'polypeptide(L)'
;DAKELLDLIGQTVHAKVHSEALDHSKSELHGFLSKVVFSGGEKTKVFKECDIDKEFETNVSDGHNDPCEGRRGDRFSDTKGAECDRKKIEGSTNDTVGACAPLRRLSLCDTNLEHIDAEKIKNTHSLYVDVLLAAKYEGQSLVERHREYKKTHEDFKTNICDVLARSFADIGDIIRGKDLYLGNKKKSENKERKKN
;
A
#
# COMPACT_ATOMS: atom_id res chain seq x y z
N ASP A 1 -19.58 2.72 16.47
CA ASP A 1 -19.82 1.73 15.39
C ASP A 1 -18.66 0.71 15.39
N ALA A 2 -18.58 -0.20 14.40
CA ALA A 2 -17.46 -1.16 14.34
C ALA A 2 -16.10 -0.47 14.14
N LYS A 3 -16.06 0.66 13.42
CA LYS A 3 -14.83 1.42 13.16
C LYS A 3 -14.28 2.00 14.46
N GLU A 4 -15.11 2.68 15.25
CA GLU A 4 -14.70 3.29 16.53
C GLU A 4 -14.09 2.27 17.49
N LEU A 5 -14.69 1.07 17.61
CA LEU A 5 -14.16 0.02 18.46
C LEU A 5 -12.79 -0.48 17.97
N LEU A 6 -12.63 -0.69 16.67
CA LEU A 6 -11.37 -1.15 16.07
C LEU A 6 -10.28 -0.07 16.19
N ASP A 7 -10.62 1.21 16.05
CA ASP A 7 -9.68 2.32 16.24
C ASP A 7 -9.17 2.38 17.69
N LEU A 8 -10.04 2.15 18.69
CA LEU A 8 -9.67 2.11 20.11
C LEU A 8 -8.71 0.96 20.43
N ILE A 9 -8.99 -0.24 19.88
CA ILE A 9 -8.09 -1.39 20.00
C ILE A 9 -6.77 -1.09 19.29
N GLY A 10 -6.83 -0.52 18.07
CA GLY A 10 -5.68 -0.12 17.28
C GLY A 10 -4.76 0.86 18.03
N GLN A 11 -5.32 1.84 18.73
CA GLN A 11 -4.57 2.78 19.57
C GLN A 11 -3.80 2.06 20.69
N THR A 12 -4.46 1.11 21.36
CA THR A 12 -3.85 0.33 22.44
C THR A 12 -2.70 -0.53 21.93
N VAL A 13 -2.91 -1.22 20.80
CA VAL A 13 -1.87 -2.04 20.15
C VAL A 13 -0.71 -1.16 19.66
N HIS A 14 -0.99 -0.02 19.03
CA HIS A 14 0.01 0.92 18.53
C HIS A 14 0.92 1.42 19.66
N ALA A 15 0.35 1.84 20.80
CA ALA A 15 1.13 2.33 21.94
C ALA A 15 2.14 1.27 22.44
N LYS A 16 1.70 0.00 22.51
CA LYS A 16 2.56 -1.11 22.91
C LYS A 16 3.69 -1.36 21.91
N VAL A 17 3.36 -1.55 20.63
CA VAL A 17 4.36 -1.88 19.60
C VAL A 17 5.30 -0.72 19.30
N HIS A 18 4.86 0.52 19.49
CA HIS A 18 5.72 1.70 19.35
C HIS A 18 6.87 1.66 20.37
N SER A 19 6.56 1.39 21.65
CA SER A 19 7.58 1.26 22.69
C SER A 19 8.54 0.10 22.38
N GLU A 20 8.01 -1.07 22.04
CA GLU A 20 8.82 -2.26 21.73
C GLU A 20 9.73 -2.02 20.50
N ALA A 21 9.24 -1.31 19.48
CA ALA A 21 10.01 -1.00 18.27
C ALA A 21 11.17 -0.03 18.53
N LEU A 22 11.00 0.95 19.42
CA LEU A 22 12.06 1.87 19.83
C LEU A 22 13.19 1.14 20.52
N ASP A 23 12.88 0.19 21.40
CA ASP A 23 13.88 -0.62 22.11
C ASP A 23 14.62 -1.58 21.17
N HIS A 24 13.87 -2.27 20.29
CA HIS A 24 14.44 -3.27 19.40
C HIS A 24 15.34 -2.68 18.32
N SER A 25 14.84 -1.66 17.61
CA SER A 25 15.55 -1.08 16.45
C SER A 25 16.44 0.10 16.81
N LYS A 26 16.26 0.72 17.99
CA LYS A 26 16.93 1.97 18.38
C LYS A 26 16.85 3.05 17.28
N SER A 27 15.73 3.08 16.56
CA SER A 27 15.47 3.97 15.41
C SER A 27 16.36 3.75 14.17
N GLU A 28 17.09 2.65 14.07
CA GLU A 28 17.92 2.33 12.89
C GLU A 28 17.07 2.13 11.63
N LEU A 29 15.81 1.70 11.79
CA LEU A 29 14.85 1.52 10.68
C LEU A 29 14.10 2.81 10.32
N HIS A 30 14.50 3.97 10.85
CA HIS A 30 13.85 5.23 10.50
C HIS A 30 14.28 5.70 9.10
N GLY A 31 13.32 5.80 8.18
CA GLY A 31 13.53 6.32 6.83
C GLY A 31 13.65 7.84 6.80
N PHE A 32 14.66 8.38 6.10
CA PHE A 32 14.83 9.83 5.93
C PHE A 32 15.00 10.16 4.45
N LEU A 33 14.10 10.98 3.91
CA LEU A 33 14.15 11.39 2.49
C LEU A 33 15.47 12.10 2.13
N SER A 34 15.99 12.92 3.04
CA SER A 34 17.27 13.63 2.88
C SER A 34 18.51 12.72 2.80
N LYS A 35 18.38 11.44 3.15
CA LYS A 35 19.45 10.44 3.13
C LYS A 35 19.33 9.43 1.98
N VAL A 36 18.32 9.58 1.12
CA VAL A 36 18.13 8.70 -0.04
C VAL A 36 19.26 8.92 -1.05
N VAL A 37 19.75 7.84 -1.63
CA VAL A 37 20.74 7.83 -2.71
C VAL A 37 20.16 6.98 -3.83
N PHE A 38 19.96 7.57 -5.00
CA PHE A 38 19.33 6.90 -6.15
C PHE A 38 20.37 6.23 -7.06
N SER A 39 19.86 5.40 -7.97
CA SER A 39 20.63 4.62 -8.95
C SER A 39 21.31 5.53 -9.98
N GLY A 40 22.44 6.11 -9.58
CA GLY A 40 23.21 7.12 -10.31
C GLY A 40 24.15 7.93 -9.40
N GLY A 41 24.01 7.78 -8.08
CA GLY A 41 24.78 8.55 -7.10
C GLY A 41 24.26 9.98 -6.92
N GLU A 42 23.22 10.35 -7.66
CA GLU A 42 22.56 11.65 -7.54
C GLU A 42 21.67 11.68 -6.29
N LYS A 43 21.84 12.73 -5.50
CA LYS A 43 20.87 13.11 -4.48
C LYS A 43 19.89 14.06 -5.12
N THR A 44 18.60 13.71 -5.11
CA THR A 44 17.59 14.68 -5.48
C THR A 44 17.43 15.69 -4.34
N LYS A 45 17.18 16.96 -4.66
CA LYS A 45 16.99 18.02 -3.65
C LYS A 45 15.58 18.00 -3.06
N VAL A 46 14.93 16.84 -3.06
CA VAL A 46 13.57 16.67 -2.56
C VAL A 46 13.65 16.38 -1.08
N PHE A 47 13.08 17.28 -0.29
CA PHE A 47 13.03 17.17 1.16
C PHE A 47 11.60 17.03 1.70
N LYS A 48 10.61 17.17 0.83
CA LYS A 48 9.19 17.05 1.19
C LYS A 48 8.57 15.87 0.46
N GLU A 49 7.76 15.13 1.17
CA GLU A 49 7.09 13.92 0.70
C GLU A 49 6.09 14.23 -0.43
N CYS A 50 5.50 15.43 -0.45
CA CYS A 50 4.62 15.85 -1.54
C CYS A 50 5.36 16.15 -2.85
N ASP A 51 6.67 16.45 -2.77
CA ASP A 51 7.48 16.91 -3.90
C ASP A 51 8.21 15.75 -4.61
N ILE A 52 8.11 14.52 -4.10
CA ILE A 52 8.68 13.33 -4.75
C ILE A 52 8.00 13.07 -6.10
N ASP A 53 8.77 12.73 -7.11
CA ASP A 53 8.31 12.44 -8.47
C ASP A 53 8.73 11.02 -8.85
N LYS A 54 7.81 10.27 -9.45
CA LYS A 54 8.09 8.87 -9.84
C LYS A 54 9.19 8.76 -10.88
N GLU A 55 9.44 9.79 -11.69
CA GLU A 55 10.46 9.77 -12.74
C GLU A 55 11.87 9.96 -12.18
N PHE A 56 12.01 10.54 -10.98
CA PHE A 56 13.31 10.90 -10.40
C PHE A 56 13.57 10.24 -9.04
N GLU A 57 12.56 10.08 -8.19
CA GLU A 57 12.68 9.61 -6.81
C GLU A 57 12.26 8.15 -6.61
N THR A 58 12.73 7.23 -7.46
CA THR A 58 12.45 5.78 -7.34
C THR A 58 13.70 4.92 -7.48
N ASN A 59 13.67 3.72 -6.90
CA ASN A 59 14.68 2.67 -7.18
C ASN A 59 14.26 1.72 -8.30
N VAL A 60 13.03 1.85 -8.82
CA VAL A 60 12.53 1.05 -9.93
C VAL A 60 13.20 1.51 -11.22
N SER A 61 13.78 0.57 -11.96
CA SER A 61 14.61 0.88 -13.14
C SER A 61 14.16 0.19 -14.42
N ASP A 62 13.13 -0.66 -14.34
CA ASP A 62 12.61 -1.42 -15.48
C ASP A 62 11.47 -0.70 -16.21
N GLY A 63 11.21 0.55 -15.84
CA GLY A 63 10.18 1.40 -16.46
C GLY A 63 8.80 1.32 -15.79
N HIS A 64 8.66 0.53 -14.72
CA HIS A 64 7.40 0.38 -13.97
C HIS A 64 7.33 1.26 -12.71
N ASN A 65 7.82 2.49 -12.83
CA ASN A 65 7.94 3.45 -11.73
C ASN A 65 6.61 4.13 -11.35
N ASP A 66 5.58 4.08 -12.20
CA ASP A 66 4.26 4.62 -11.89
C ASP A 66 3.50 3.69 -10.92
N PRO A 67 3.23 4.12 -9.67
CA PRO A 67 2.55 3.27 -8.70
C PRO A 67 1.16 2.78 -9.16
N CYS A 68 0.47 3.55 -9.99
CA CYS A 68 -0.88 3.21 -10.47
C CYS A 68 -0.89 2.53 -11.85
N GLU A 69 0.26 2.21 -12.44
CA GLU A 69 0.33 1.55 -13.75
C GLU A 69 -0.43 0.22 -13.76
N GLY A 70 -1.23 0.00 -14.80
CA GLY A 70 -1.98 -1.24 -14.98
C GLY A 70 -3.14 -1.45 -13.99
N ARG A 71 -3.37 -0.52 -13.06
CA ARG A 71 -4.47 -0.60 -12.09
C ARG A 71 -5.79 -0.20 -12.73
N ARG A 72 -6.87 -0.86 -12.31
CA ARG A 72 -8.23 -0.53 -12.80
C ARG A 72 -8.63 0.85 -12.28
N GLY A 73 -9.31 1.63 -13.12
CA GLY A 73 -9.80 2.95 -12.74
C GLY A 73 -10.94 2.93 -11.71
N ASP A 74 -11.72 1.84 -11.67
CA ASP A 74 -12.89 1.71 -10.79
C ASP A 74 -12.48 1.33 -9.37
N ARG A 75 -12.42 2.34 -8.49
CA ARG A 75 -12.12 2.19 -7.05
C ARG A 75 -13.36 2.12 -6.18
N PHE A 76 -14.47 2.66 -6.70
CA PHE A 76 -15.77 2.77 -6.06
C PHE A 76 -16.83 2.24 -7.03
N SER A 77 -17.77 1.46 -6.52
CA SER A 77 -18.86 0.92 -7.31
C SER A 77 -19.99 0.46 -6.38
N ASP A 78 -21.21 0.62 -6.85
CA ASP A 78 -22.46 0.09 -6.30
C ASP A 78 -22.85 -1.26 -6.94
N THR A 79 -22.31 -1.56 -8.12
CA THR A 79 -22.63 -2.75 -8.93
C THR A 79 -21.53 -3.81 -8.91
N LYS A 80 -20.26 -3.42 -8.74
CA LYS A 80 -19.12 -4.35 -8.69
C LYS A 80 -18.84 -4.77 -7.24
N GLY A 81 -18.68 -6.08 -7.05
CA GLY A 81 -18.36 -6.69 -5.75
C GLY A 81 -16.86 -6.74 -5.43
N ALA A 82 -16.57 -7.16 -4.20
CA ALA A 82 -15.23 -7.53 -3.75
C ALA A 82 -14.78 -8.88 -4.37
N GLU A 83 -13.47 -9.14 -4.36
CA GLU A 83 -12.91 -10.44 -4.75
C GLU A 83 -12.85 -11.36 -3.54
N CYS A 84 -13.52 -12.51 -3.62
CA CYS A 84 -13.65 -13.46 -2.52
C CYS A 84 -13.12 -14.86 -2.89
N ASP A 85 -12.57 -15.07 -4.09
CA ASP A 85 -12.06 -16.38 -4.49
C ASP A 85 -10.92 -16.83 -3.56
N ARG A 86 -11.10 -17.99 -2.91
CA ARG A 86 -10.12 -18.65 -2.05
C ARG A 86 -8.75 -18.91 -2.70
N LYS A 87 -8.67 -18.87 -4.03
CA LYS A 87 -7.42 -18.97 -4.79
C LYS A 87 -6.62 -17.67 -4.76
N LYS A 88 -7.31 -16.52 -4.60
CA LYS A 88 -6.73 -15.18 -4.60
C LYS A 88 -6.63 -14.55 -3.21
N ILE A 89 -7.27 -15.15 -2.20
CA ILE A 89 -7.23 -14.68 -0.82
C ILE A 89 -6.57 -15.73 0.08
N GLU A 90 -5.50 -15.35 0.75
CA GLU A 90 -4.83 -16.16 1.75
C GLU A 90 -5.73 -16.39 2.98
N GLY A 91 -5.66 -17.57 3.58
CA GLY A 91 -6.53 -17.94 4.71
C GLY A 91 -7.96 -18.35 4.32
N SER A 92 -8.46 -17.96 3.15
CA SER A 92 -9.76 -18.42 2.64
C SER A 92 -9.75 -19.92 2.32
N THR A 93 -10.83 -20.61 2.71
CA THR A 93 -10.90 -22.09 2.66
C THR A 93 -11.93 -22.60 1.64
N ASN A 94 -13.12 -22.00 1.61
CA ASN A 94 -14.21 -22.35 0.70
C ASN A 94 -15.06 -21.09 0.44
N ASP A 95 -16.18 -21.26 -0.28
CA ASP A 95 -17.02 -20.15 -0.75
C ASP A 95 -17.85 -19.49 0.36
N THR A 96 -17.88 -20.06 1.58
CA THR A 96 -18.61 -19.53 2.74
C THR A 96 -17.72 -19.09 3.90
N VAL A 97 -16.42 -19.43 3.86
CA VAL A 97 -15.45 -19.13 4.92
C VAL A 97 -14.18 -18.55 4.30
N GLY A 98 -14.02 -17.24 4.44
CA GLY A 98 -12.88 -16.49 3.95
C GLY A 98 -12.97 -15.00 4.17
N ALA A 99 -12.00 -14.27 3.60
CA ALA A 99 -12.02 -12.82 3.49
C ALA A 99 -12.28 -12.40 2.03
N CYS A 100 -12.69 -11.15 1.84
CA CYS A 100 -12.90 -10.54 0.54
C CYS A 100 -12.07 -9.26 0.40
N ALA A 101 -11.30 -9.14 -0.67
CA ALA A 101 -10.55 -7.94 -0.98
C ALA A 101 -11.45 -6.90 -1.66
N PRO A 102 -11.64 -5.70 -1.06
CA PRO A 102 -12.49 -4.66 -1.65
C PRO A 102 -11.88 -4.11 -2.94
N LEU A 103 -12.71 -3.55 -3.83
CA LEU A 103 -12.28 -2.91 -5.09
C LEU A 103 -11.11 -1.94 -4.91
N ARG A 104 -11.13 -1.16 -3.81
CA ARG A 104 -10.03 -0.28 -3.42
C ARG A 104 -8.69 -1.03 -3.35
N ARG A 105 -8.63 -2.14 -2.61
CA ARG A 105 -7.43 -2.99 -2.46
C ARG A 105 -7.01 -3.63 -3.78
N LEU A 106 -7.98 -4.09 -4.58
CA LEU A 106 -7.71 -4.74 -5.87
C LEU A 106 -7.04 -3.82 -6.89
N SER A 107 -7.22 -2.52 -6.74
CA SER A 107 -6.66 -1.50 -7.63
C SER A 107 -5.69 -0.57 -6.90
N LEU A 108 -5.14 -1.00 -5.76
CA LEU A 108 -4.16 -0.26 -4.98
C LEU A 108 -2.98 0.14 -5.88
N CYS A 109 -2.50 1.37 -5.74
CA CYS A 109 -1.35 1.86 -6.47
C CYS A 109 -0.04 1.39 -5.79
N ASP A 110 0.36 0.15 -6.07
CA ASP A 110 1.56 -0.50 -5.56
C ASP A 110 2.45 -1.09 -6.67
N THR A 111 2.26 -0.72 -7.95
CA THR A 111 3.02 -1.28 -9.07
C THR A 111 4.52 -1.04 -8.93
N ASN A 112 4.93 0.16 -8.52
CA ASN A 112 6.34 0.44 -8.26
C ASN A 112 6.92 -0.51 -7.20
N LEU A 113 6.15 -0.86 -6.16
CA LEU A 113 6.58 -1.81 -5.12
C LEU A 113 6.72 -3.24 -5.63
N GLU A 114 5.89 -3.65 -6.61
CA GLU A 114 5.97 -4.96 -7.25
C GLU A 114 7.24 -5.13 -8.10
N HIS A 115 7.80 -4.00 -8.56
CA HIS A 115 8.96 -3.90 -9.44
C HIS A 115 10.22 -3.38 -8.75
N ILE A 116 10.21 -3.26 -7.41
CA ILE A 116 11.42 -2.96 -6.65
C ILE A 116 12.45 -4.08 -6.85
N ASP A 117 13.66 -3.67 -7.22
CA ASP A 117 14.82 -4.54 -7.22
C ASP A 117 15.43 -4.59 -5.81
N ALA A 118 15.22 -5.71 -5.11
CA ALA A 118 15.74 -5.92 -3.77
C ALA A 118 17.27 -5.78 -3.69
N GLU A 119 18.01 -6.07 -4.78
CA GLU A 119 19.46 -5.91 -4.79
C GLU A 119 19.87 -4.43 -4.78
N LYS A 120 19.03 -3.52 -5.27
CA LYS A 120 19.27 -2.07 -5.27
C LYS A 120 18.88 -1.39 -3.98
N ILE A 121 18.02 -2.01 -3.17
CA ILE A 121 17.64 -1.49 -1.84
C ILE A 121 18.77 -1.76 -0.84
N LYS A 122 19.72 -0.83 -0.73
CA LYS A 122 20.89 -0.96 0.15
C LYS A 122 20.65 -0.49 1.58
N ASN A 123 19.61 0.29 1.83
CA ASN A 123 19.30 0.81 3.15
C ASN A 123 17.80 1.15 3.28
N THR A 124 17.38 1.46 4.50
CA THR A 124 15.98 1.78 4.83
C THR A 124 15.46 3.04 4.12
N HIS A 125 16.32 3.99 3.78
CA HIS A 125 15.92 5.23 3.11
C HIS A 125 15.53 4.95 1.65
N SER A 126 16.26 4.07 0.97
CA SER A 126 15.91 3.64 -0.38
C SER A 126 14.54 2.96 -0.41
N LEU A 127 14.23 2.05 0.52
CA LEU A 127 12.88 1.47 0.58
C LEU A 127 11.82 2.53 0.90
N TYR A 128 12.13 3.44 1.82
CA TYR A 128 11.19 4.45 2.30
C TYR A 128 10.64 5.34 1.17
N VAL A 129 11.47 5.76 0.21
CA VAL A 129 11.02 6.64 -0.88
C VAL A 129 10.01 5.96 -1.81
N ASP A 130 10.20 4.68 -2.15
CA ASP A 130 9.27 3.95 -3.01
C ASP A 130 7.93 3.69 -2.29
N VAL A 131 7.95 3.49 -0.97
CA VAL A 131 6.74 3.40 -0.14
C VAL A 131 6.01 4.75 -0.09
N LEU A 132 6.73 5.86 0.03
CA LEU A 132 6.14 7.21 -0.04
C LEU A 132 5.51 7.48 -1.42
N LEU A 133 6.16 7.06 -2.50
CA LEU A 133 5.61 7.17 -3.86
C LEU A 133 4.28 6.42 -3.97
N ALA A 134 4.23 5.15 -3.53
CA ALA A 134 3.00 4.37 -3.52
C ALA A 134 1.89 5.08 -2.72
N ALA A 135 2.20 5.55 -1.51
CA ALA A 135 1.24 6.25 -0.66
C ALA A 135 0.74 7.57 -1.27
N LYS A 136 1.62 8.36 -1.90
CA LYS A 136 1.28 9.63 -2.56
C LYS A 136 0.30 9.39 -3.71
N TYR A 137 0.64 8.49 -4.63
CA TYR A 137 -0.17 8.23 -5.82
C TYR A 137 -1.47 7.49 -5.48
N GLU A 138 -1.45 6.57 -4.50
CA GLU A 138 -2.67 5.97 -3.95
C GLU A 138 -3.62 7.04 -3.39
N GLY A 139 -3.10 7.96 -2.57
CA GLY A 139 -3.90 9.02 -1.97
C GLY A 139 -4.50 9.97 -3.01
N GLN A 140 -3.69 10.41 -3.99
CA GLN A 140 -4.15 11.26 -5.09
C GLN A 140 -5.26 10.58 -5.91
N SER A 141 -5.02 9.33 -6.32
CA SER A 141 -5.98 8.49 -7.05
C SER A 141 -7.29 8.35 -6.30
N LEU A 142 -7.27 8.05 -5.00
CA LEU A 142 -8.49 7.92 -4.20
C LEU A 142 -9.26 9.23 -4.09
N VAL A 143 -8.59 10.36 -3.87
CA VAL A 143 -9.24 11.67 -3.76
C VAL A 143 -9.93 12.04 -5.07
N GLU A 144 -9.25 11.85 -6.20
CA GLU A 144 -9.81 12.12 -7.53
C GLU A 144 -11.02 11.24 -7.80
N ARG A 145 -10.87 9.91 -7.68
CA ARG A 145 -11.94 8.94 -7.93
C ARG A 145 -13.13 9.09 -6.98
N HIS A 146 -12.87 9.46 -5.72
CA HIS A 146 -13.94 9.71 -4.74
C HIS A 146 -14.76 10.93 -5.13
N ARG A 147 -14.10 12.02 -5.55
CA ARG A 147 -14.78 13.23 -6.04
C ARG A 147 -15.58 12.96 -7.30
N GLU A 148 -15.03 12.19 -8.25
CA GLU A 148 -15.75 11.79 -9.47
C GLU A 148 -17.00 10.97 -9.14
N TYR A 149 -16.85 9.94 -8.32
CA TYR A 149 -17.96 9.05 -7.96
C TYR A 149 -19.08 9.76 -7.22
N LYS A 150 -18.73 10.67 -6.29
CA LYS A 150 -19.70 11.45 -5.50
C LYS A 150 -20.53 12.43 -6.35
N LYS A 151 -20.02 12.89 -7.51
CA LYS A 151 -20.79 13.75 -8.42
C LYS A 151 -21.99 13.04 -9.04
N THR A 152 -21.91 11.74 -9.23
CA THR A 152 -22.99 10.92 -9.83
C THR A 152 -23.76 10.10 -8.81
N HIS A 153 -23.29 10.03 -7.55
CA HIS A 153 -23.89 9.30 -6.44
C HIS A 153 -23.97 10.20 -5.20
N GLU A 154 -24.95 11.11 -5.17
CA GLU A 154 -25.06 12.12 -4.10
C GLU A 154 -25.33 11.52 -2.71
N ASP A 155 -25.90 10.32 -2.66
CA ASP A 155 -26.16 9.53 -1.46
C ASP A 155 -24.91 8.81 -0.92
N PHE A 156 -23.80 8.82 -1.66
CA PHE A 156 -22.51 8.29 -1.23
C PHE A 156 -21.91 9.15 -0.09
N LYS A 157 -22.16 8.72 1.15
CA LYS A 157 -21.75 9.42 2.37
C LYS A 157 -20.39 9.01 2.93
N THR A 158 -19.64 8.16 2.24
CA THR A 158 -18.33 7.69 2.70
C THR A 158 -17.35 8.85 2.80
N ASN A 159 -16.70 9.01 3.97
CA ASN A 159 -15.67 10.02 4.17
C ASN A 159 -14.37 9.61 3.46
N ILE A 160 -13.77 10.52 2.70
CA ILE A 160 -12.49 10.29 2.02
C ILE A 160 -11.36 9.94 3.00
N CYS A 161 -11.36 10.52 4.21
CA CYS A 161 -10.37 10.18 5.24
C CYS A 161 -10.44 8.71 5.67
N ASP A 162 -11.65 8.13 5.73
CA ASP A 162 -11.81 6.70 6.04
C ASP A 162 -11.28 5.82 4.91
N VAL A 163 -11.49 6.23 3.66
CA VAL A 163 -10.95 5.52 2.49
C VAL A 163 -9.42 5.56 2.49
N LEU A 164 -8.84 6.74 2.78
CA LEU A 164 -7.39 6.92 2.88
C LEU A 164 -6.80 6.10 4.05
N ALA A 165 -7.44 6.10 5.22
CA ALA A 165 -6.99 5.30 6.37
C ALA A 165 -6.99 3.79 6.05
N ARG A 166 -8.00 3.31 5.30
CA ARG A 166 -8.05 1.92 4.83
C ARG A 166 -6.95 1.61 3.80
N SER A 167 -6.57 2.55 2.94
CA SER A 167 -5.42 2.34 2.03
C SER A 167 -4.08 2.38 2.74
N PHE A 168 -3.94 3.26 3.74
CA PHE A 168 -2.76 3.27 4.60
C PHE A 168 -2.58 1.92 5.31
N ALA A 169 -3.66 1.34 5.85
CA ALA A 169 -3.62 0.03 6.48
C ALA A 169 -3.20 -1.08 5.49
N ASP A 170 -3.75 -1.10 4.28
CA ASP A 170 -3.40 -2.08 3.25
C ASP A 170 -1.92 -1.97 2.82
N ILE A 171 -1.43 -0.75 2.57
CA ILE A 171 0.00 -0.53 2.26
C ILE A 171 0.85 -1.03 3.42
N GLY A 172 0.46 -0.74 4.66
CA GLY A 172 1.15 -1.25 5.85
C GLY A 172 1.15 -2.78 5.94
N ASP A 173 0.06 -3.45 5.54
CA ASP A 173 0.01 -4.91 5.49
C ASP A 173 0.85 -5.50 4.35
N ILE A 174 0.96 -4.83 3.20
CA ILE A 174 1.88 -5.21 2.12
C ILE A 174 3.32 -5.17 2.63
N ILE A 175 3.74 -4.04 3.22
CA ILE A 175 5.11 -3.87 3.73
C ILE A 175 5.45 -4.85 4.85
N ARG A 176 4.46 -5.20 5.70
CA ARG A 176 4.64 -6.19 6.78
C ARG A 176 4.53 -7.65 6.30
N GLY A 177 4.21 -7.89 5.02
CA GLY A 177 3.96 -9.24 4.49
C GLY A 177 2.71 -9.91 5.05
N LYS A 178 1.75 -9.12 5.53
CA LYS A 178 0.47 -9.56 6.14
C LYS A 178 -0.74 -9.39 5.22
N ASP A 179 -0.56 -8.73 4.08
CA ASP A 179 -1.64 -8.59 3.11
C ASP A 179 -2.11 -9.97 2.62
N LEU A 180 -3.44 -10.14 2.61
CA LEU A 180 -4.07 -11.42 2.28
C LEU A 180 -4.32 -11.59 0.78
N TYR A 181 -4.20 -10.53 -0.02
CA TYR A 181 -4.51 -10.60 -1.45
C TYR A 181 -3.30 -11.12 -2.23
N LEU A 182 -3.50 -12.25 -2.90
CA LEU A 182 -2.47 -12.99 -3.63
C LEU A 182 -2.31 -12.53 -5.09
N GLY A 183 -3.13 -11.58 -5.54
CA GLY A 183 -3.19 -11.14 -6.94
C GLY A 183 -3.76 -12.22 -7.86
N ASN A 184 -3.36 -12.17 -9.13
CA ASN A 184 -3.76 -13.17 -10.14
C ASN A 184 -2.83 -14.38 -10.20
N LYS A 185 -1.80 -14.46 -9.34
CA LYS A 185 -0.85 -15.59 -9.31
C LYS A 185 -1.43 -16.76 -8.53
N LYS A 186 -1.05 -18.00 -8.88
CA LYS A 186 -1.57 -19.18 -8.20
C LYS A 186 -1.01 -19.26 -6.77
N LYS A 187 -1.83 -19.72 -5.82
CA LYS A 187 -1.47 -19.89 -4.41
C LYS A 187 -0.17 -20.68 -4.17
N SER A 188 0.20 -21.59 -5.08
CA SER A 188 1.47 -22.34 -5.02
C SER A 188 2.69 -21.47 -5.30
N GLU A 189 2.62 -20.62 -6.33
CA GLU A 189 3.73 -19.73 -6.75
C GLU A 189 4.04 -18.69 -5.67
N ASN A 190 3.02 -18.17 -4.98
CA ASN A 190 3.22 -17.23 -3.88
C ASN A 190 3.81 -17.88 -2.61
N LYS A 191 3.55 -19.18 -2.36
CA LYS A 191 4.16 -19.89 -1.22
C LYS A 191 5.66 -20.11 -1.40
N GLU A 192 6.12 -20.29 -2.63
CA GLU A 192 7.56 -20.42 -2.93
C GLU A 192 8.27 -19.06 -2.78
N ARG A 193 7.66 -17.96 -3.22
CA ARG A 193 8.21 -16.60 -3.01
C ARG A 193 8.34 -16.21 -1.53
N LYS A 194 7.47 -16.71 -0.64
CA LYS A 194 7.55 -16.45 0.81
C LYS A 194 8.61 -17.29 1.54
N LYS A 195 9.20 -18.30 0.89
CA LYS A 195 10.20 -19.21 1.49
C LYS A 195 11.64 -18.88 1.14
N ASN A 196 11.86 -18.00 0.16
CA ASN A 196 13.17 -17.50 -0.25
C ASN A 196 13.36 -16.09 0.30
#